data_AF-A0A8J2N8F2-F1
#
_entry.id   AF-A0A8J2N8F2-F1
#
_cell.length_a   1.000
_cell.length_b   1.000
_cell.length_c   1.000
_cell.angle_alpha   90.00
_cell.angle_beta   90.00
_cell.angle_gamma   90.00
#
_symmetry.space_group_name_H-M   'P 1'
#
loop_
_entity.id
_entity.type
_entity.pdbx_description
1 polymer ?
#
loop_
_entity_poly.entity_id
_entity_poly.type
_entity_poly.pdbx_seq_one_letter_code
_entity_poly.pdbx_strand_id
1 'polypeptide(L)'
;MEQQDTRPYSWEQVVSFVSYDAHGNTLFVLYLDSPDSVRTALKKRLIAAKTILSLEWHVIFLGVLRDRYDESVWSLRDCVRNAELARESAQEFRPEFMHLHEIARHLLHSNETLDVTVDTIKRILASYPRLLPPERRDDLALLNLHDRTSALEKDVQGIKRRSESLTQRLQNKIDLAYNLVAQRDNQIMVQMGERARQDNNNMKLIAVVGLVYLPGTFVSSLFGMNFFSFVEENGQQRWQVSEKFWLYSVCPSTK
;
A
#
# COMPACT_ATOMS: atom_id res chain seq x y z
N MET A 1 15.91 -12.81 7.88
CA MET A 1 15.08 -12.03 8.81
C MET A 1 13.69 -11.98 8.20
N GLU A 2 12.91 -13.05 8.40
CA GLU A 2 11.50 -13.07 8.01
C GLU A 2 10.75 -12.22 9.03
N GLN A 3 10.18 -11.10 8.59
CA GLN A 3 9.19 -10.39 9.38
C GLN A 3 7.96 -11.29 9.44
N GLN A 4 7.84 -12.01 10.56
CA GLN A 4 6.64 -12.73 10.93
C GLN A 4 5.48 -11.72 10.99
N ASP A 5 4.48 -11.92 10.14
CA ASP A 5 3.28 -11.09 10.08
C ASP A 5 2.55 -11.19 11.42
N THR A 6 2.58 -10.11 12.20
CA THR A 6 2.15 -10.08 13.61
C THR A 6 0.63 -9.90 13.78
N ARG A 7 -0.16 -10.11 12.72
CA ARG A 7 -1.63 -9.98 12.78
C ARG A 7 -2.32 -11.34 12.71
N PRO A 8 -3.31 -11.61 13.60
CA PRO A 8 -3.97 -12.90 13.67
C PRO A 8 -5.01 -13.03 12.56
N TYR A 9 -4.59 -13.47 11.37
CA TYR A 9 -5.51 -14.08 10.42
C TYR A 9 -5.27 -15.59 10.39
N SER A 10 -6.30 -16.34 10.03
CA SER A 10 -6.26 -17.78 9.92
C SER A 10 -6.83 -18.22 8.59
N TRP A 11 -6.13 -19.11 7.91
CA TRP A 11 -6.61 -19.73 6.69
C TRP A 11 -7.51 -20.90 7.04
N GLU A 12 -8.75 -20.87 6.57
CA GLU A 12 -9.66 -22.01 6.64
C GLU A 12 -9.74 -22.67 5.27
N GLN A 13 -9.26 -23.91 5.16
CA GLN A 13 -9.36 -24.70 3.94
C GLN A 13 -10.30 -25.86 4.17
N VAL A 14 -11.58 -25.70 3.80
CA VAL A 14 -12.58 -26.75 3.98
C VAL A 14 -12.83 -27.46 2.66
N VAL A 15 -12.80 -28.79 2.67
CA VAL A 15 -13.05 -29.61 1.49
C VAL A 15 -14.34 -30.40 1.68
N SER A 16 -15.18 -30.43 0.63
CA SER A 16 -16.32 -31.35 0.55
C SER A 16 -16.13 -32.35 -0.56
N PHE A 17 -16.38 -33.61 -0.26
CA PHE A 17 -16.38 -34.71 -1.21
C PHE A 17 -17.71 -35.45 -1.09
N VAL A 18 -18.37 -35.65 -2.23
CA VAL A 18 -19.65 -36.37 -2.32
C VAL A 18 -19.51 -37.41 -3.43
N SER A 19 -19.79 -38.66 -3.10
CA SER A 19 -19.87 -39.76 -4.07
C SER A 19 -21.31 -40.27 -4.16
N TYR A 20 -21.72 -40.62 -5.37
CA TYR A 20 -23.05 -41.12 -5.68
C TYR A 20 -22.99 -42.24 -6.71
N ASP A 21 -24.00 -43.11 -6.71
CA ASP A 21 -24.14 -44.22 -7.66
C ASP A 21 -24.67 -43.74 -9.03
N ALA A 22 -24.74 -44.66 -10.00
CA ALA A 22 -25.28 -44.37 -11.33
C ALA A 22 -26.78 -43.97 -11.33
N HIS A 23 -27.48 -44.20 -10.22
CA HIS A 23 -28.89 -43.85 -10.01
C HIS A 23 -29.05 -42.51 -9.26
N GLY A 24 -27.94 -41.85 -8.91
CA GLY A 24 -27.91 -40.57 -8.21
C GLY A 24 -28.09 -40.67 -6.69
N ASN A 25 -28.07 -41.87 -6.10
CA ASN A 25 -28.13 -42.06 -4.66
C ASN A 25 -26.77 -41.77 -4.03
N THR A 26 -26.76 -41.08 -2.89
CA THR A 26 -25.51 -40.75 -2.20
C THR A 26 -24.89 -41.99 -1.58
N LEU A 27 -23.64 -42.28 -1.94
CA LEU A 27 -22.86 -43.37 -1.38
C LEU A 27 -22.17 -42.93 -0.10
N PHE A 28 -21.45 -41.81 -0.15
CA PHE A 28 -20.83 -41.21 1.02
C PHE A 28 -20.54 -39.71 0.83
N VAL A 29 -20.47 -39.01 1.97
CA VAL A 29 -20.13 -37.60 2.06
C VAL A 29 -19.01 -37.43 3.08
N LEU A 30 -17.97 -36.70 2.70
CA LEU A 30 -16.81 -36.43 3.53
C LEU A 30 -16.54 -34.92 3.53
N TYR A 31 -16.42 -34.36 4.73
CA TYR A 31 -15.94 -32.99 4.94
C TYR A 31 -14.60 -33.06 5.66
N LEU A 32 -13.56 -32.49 5.06
CA LEU A 32 -12.20 -32.45 5.61
C LEU A 32 -11.87 -31.05 6.10
N ASP A 33 -10.98 -30.99 7.10
CA ASP A 33 -10.38 -29.76 7.61
C ASP A 33 -11.39 -28.68 7.99
N SER A 34 -12.56 -29.11 8.49
CA SER A 34 -13.67 -28.23 8.87
C SER A 34 -13.48 -27.69 10.29
N PRO A 35 -13.30 -26.37 10.47
CA PRO A 35 -13.29 -25.72 11.77
C PRO A 35 -14.59 -25.99 12.55
N ASP A 36 -14.57 -25.86 13.87
CA ASP A 36 -15.73 -26.15 14.72
C ASP A 36 -16.95 -25.29 14.38
N SER A 37 -16.73 -24.05 13.94
CA SER A 37 -17.76 -23.12 13.46
C SER A 37 -18.49 -23.70 12.23
N VAL A 38 -17.74 -24.18 11.24
CA VAL A 38 -18.24 -24.79 10.00
C VAL A 38 -18.91 -26.13 10.30
N ARG A 39 -18.27 -26.98 11.12
CA ARG A 39 -18.80 -28.29 11.52
C ARG A 39 -20.16 -28.16 12.22
N THR A 40 -20.29 -27.20 13.13
CA THR A 40 -21.53 -26.96 13.87
C THR A 40 -22.64 -26.44 12.93
N ALA A 41 -22.30 -25.50 12.05
CA ALA A 41 -23.22 -25.00 11.04
C ALA A 41 -23.69 -26.09 10.07
N LEU A 42 -22.77 -26.93 9.59
CA LEU A 42 -23.08 -28.07 8.72
C LEU A 42 -24.01 -29.04 9.45
N LYS A 43 -23.66 -29.51 10.65
CA LYS A 43 -24.53 -30.42 11.43
C LYS A 43 -25.95 -29.87 11.59
N LYS A 44 -26.08 -28.59 11.95
CA LYS A 44 -27.38 -27.93 12.10
C LYS A 44 -28.19 -27.95 10.80
N ARG A 45 -27.57 -27.57 9.67
CA ARG A 45 -28.25 -27.53 8.35
C ARG A 45 -28.55 -28.94 7.83
N LEU A 46 -27.71 -29.92 8.12
CA LEU A 46 -27.90 -31.32 7.73
C LEU A 46 -29.05 -31.98 8.48
N ILE A 47 -29.18 -31.77 9.79
CA ILE A 47 -30.31 -32.29 10.58
C ILE A 47 -31.64 -31.71 10.10
N ALA A 48 -31.64 -30.43 9.69
CA ALA A 48 -32.83 -29.77 9.17
C ALA A 48 -33.18 -30.19 7.73
N ALA A 49 -32.20 -30.66 6.95
CA ALA A 49 -32.40 -31.09 5.58
C ALA A 49 -32.91 -32.54 5.53
N LYS A 50 -34.07 -32.75 4.92
CA LYS A 50 -34.46 -34.09 4.46
C LYS A 50 -33.79 -34.31 3.10
N THR A 51 -32.52 -34.70 3.12
CA THR A 51 -31.71 -34.81 1.90
C THR A 51 -32.18 -36.01 1.08
N ILE A 52 -32.72 -35.76 -0.12
CA ILE A 52 -33.21 -36.80 -1.04
C ILE A 52 -32.25 -36.94 -2.22
N LEU A 53 -31.57 -35.86 -2.61
CA LEU A 53 -30.67 -35.85 -3.76
C LEU A 53 -29.21 -35.66 -3.36
N SER A 54 -28.31 -36.35 -4.07
CA SER A 54 -26.86 -36.22 -3.86
C SER A 54 -26.33 -34.80 -4.05
N LEU A 55 -26.98 -34.00 -4.87
CA LEU A 55 -26.54 -32.62 -5.13
C LEU A 55 -26.90 -31.66 -3.99
N GLU A 56 -27.89 -31.97 -3.16
CA GLU A 56 -28.27 -31.13 -2.02
C GLU A 56 -27.14 -31.00 -1.01
N TRP A 57 -26.27 -32.00 -0.88
CA TRP A 57 -25.09 -31.96 -0.04
C TRP A 57 -24.16 -30.80 -0.42
N HIS A 58 -23.90 -30.61 -1.72
CA HIS A 58 -23.10 -29.49 -2.19
C HIS A 58 -23.76 -28.15 -1.93
N VAL A 59 -25.09 -28.04 -2.11
CA VAL A 59 -25.82 -26.80 -1.87
C VAL A 59 -25.84 -26.42 -0.39
N ILE A 60 -26.00 -27.40 0.51
CA ILE A 60 -25.90 -27.18 1.96
C ILE A 60 -24.50 -26.72 2.34
N PHE A 61 -23.47 -27.38 1.80
CA PHE A 61 -22.07 -27.02 2.03
C PHE A 61 -21.74 -25.60 1.56
N LEU A 62 -22.08 -25.28 0.31
CA LEU A 62 -21.90 -23.95 -0.26
C LEU A 62 -22.66 -22.88 0.52
N GLY A 63 -23.82 -23.23 1.08
CA GLY A 63 -24.58 -22.35 1.95
C GLY A 63 -23.85 -22.02 3.26
N VAL A 64 -23.08 -22.96 3.84
CA VAL A 64 -22.24 -22.69 5.02
C VAL A 64 -21.00 -21.89 4.63
N LEU A 65 -20.37 -22.22 3.50
CA LEU A 65 -19.22 -21.46 2.99
C LEU A 65 -19.59 -20.02 2.67
N ARG A 66 -20.78 -19.77 2.10
CA ARG A 66 -21.30 -18.42 1.84
C ARG A 66 -21.31 -17.56 3.10
N ASP A 67 -21.69 -18.12 4.25
CA ASP A 67 -21.68 -17.39 5.52
C ASP A 67 -20.25 -17.04 5.95
N ARG A 68 -19.31 -17.99 5.81
CA ARG A 68 -17.88 -17.77 6.12
C ARG A 68 -17.23 -16.75 5.19
N TYR A 69 -17.55 -16.79 3.90
CA TYR A 69 -17.07 -15.80 2.94
C TYR A 69 -17.63 -14.41 3.23
N ASP A 70 -18.92 -14.29 3.58
CA ASP A 70 -19.49 -13.01 3.98
C ASP A 70 -18.74 -12.45 5.19
N GLU A 71 -18.59 -13.24 6.25
CA GLU A 71 -17.86 -12.87 7.47
C GLU A 71 -16.41 -12.45 7.18
N SER A 72 -15.70 -13.20 6.34
CA SER A 72 -14.35 -12.87 5.88
C SER A 72 -14.30 -11.51 5.17
N VAL A 73 -15.20 -11.25 4.22
CA VAL A 73 -15.26 -9.96 3.50
C VAL A 73 -15.65 -8.81 4.44
N TRP A 74 -16.52 -9.03 5.43
CA TRP A 74 -16.83 -8.02 6.45
C TRP A 74 -15.61 -7.68 7.31
N SER A 75 -14.80 -8.67 7.68
CA SER A 75 -13.54 -8.42 8.41
C SER A 75 -12.55 -7.60 7.59
N LEU A 76 -12.40 -7.90 6.29
CA LEU A 76 -11.53 -7.15 5.37
C LEU A 76 -12.04 -5.73 5.16
N ARG A 77 -13.36 -5.53 5.10
CA ARG A 77 -13.96 -4.19 5.06
C ARG A 77 -13.56 -3.37 6.28
N ASP A 78 -13.54 -3.97 7.46
CA ASP A 78 -13.16 -3.27 8.69
C ASP A 78 -11.68 -2.85 8.64
N CYS A 79 -10.80 -3.71 8.11
CA CYS A 79 -9.40 -3.33 7.84
C CYS A 79 -9.29 -2.15 6.86
N VAL A 80 -10.00 -2.19 5.73
CA VAL A 80 -10.03 -1.09 4.75
C VAL A 80 -10.58 0.19 5.40
N ARG A 81 -11.65 0.08 6.18
CA ARG A 81 -12.28 1.21 6.85
C ARG A 81 -11.34 1.84 7.88
N ASN A 82 -10.65 1.03 8.67
CA ASN A 82 -9.66 1.51 9.63
C ASN A 82 -8.51 2.23 8.92
N ALA A 83 -8.03 1.66 7.81
CA ALA A 83 -7.05 2.32 6.97
C ALA A 83 -7.58 3.66 6.45
N GLU A 84 -8.78 3.73 5.86
CA GLU A 84 -9.43 4.96 5.38
C GLU A 84 -9.58 6.02 6.48
N LEU A 85 -9.96 5.61 7.69
CA LEU A 85 -10.19 6.50 8.84
C LEU A 85 -8.91 6.99 9.50
N ALA A 86 -7.76 6.37 9.24
CA ALA A 86 -6.47 6.86 9.69
C ALA A 86 -6.25 8.27 9.13
N ARG A 87 -6.60 9.28 9.95
CA ARG A 87 -6.43 10.70 9.65
C ARG A 87 -4.97 11.02 9.86
N GLU A 88 -4.21 10.99 8.78
CA GLU A 88 -2.85 11.47 8.79
C GLU A 88 -2.90 13.00 8.83
N SER A 89 -2.36 13.60 9.90
CA SER A 89 -2.24 15.05 10.00
C SER A 89 -1.36 15.53 8.84
N ALA A 90 -1.72 16.65 8.21
CA ALA A 90 -1.00 17.17 7.04
C ALA A 90 0.51 17.39 7.28
N GLN A 91 0.94 17.49 8.55
CA GLN A 91 2.33 17.67 8.93
C GLN A 91 3.13 16.35 9.01
N GLU A 92 2.49 15.21 9.25
CA GLU A 92 3.16 13.91 9.46
C GLU A 92 2.51 12.78 8.66
N PHE A 93 2.18 13.05 7.39
CA PHE A 93 1.76 12.02 6.44
C PHE A 93 2.88 10.98 6.27
N ARG A 94 2.64 9.76 6.79
CA ARG A 94 3.53 8.59 6.76
C ARG A 94 2.66 7.36 6.52
N PRO A 95 2.27 7.10 5.26
CA PRO A 95 1.41 6.00 4.94
C PRO A 95 2.12 4.67 5.20
N GLU A 96 1.47 3.76 5.91
CA GLU A 96 1.93 2.38 6.09
C GLU A 96 1.67 1.56 4.81
N PHE A 97 2.43 1.82 3.75
CA PHE A 97 2.26 1.14 2.45
C PHE A 97 2.28 -0.39 2.56
N MET A 98 3.15 -0.94 3.42
CA MET A 98 3.18 -2.38 3.68
C MET A 98 1.83 -2.87 4.18
N HIS A 99 1.24 -2.21 5.17
CA HIS A 99 -0.07 -2.60 5.69
C HIS A 99 -1.16 -2.49 4.61
N LEU A 100 -1.18 -1.41 3.83
CA LEU A 100 -2.15 -1.23 2.75
C LEU A 100 -2.04 -2.34 1.71
N HIS A 101 -0.82 -2.71 1.32
CA HIS A 101 -0.60 -3.81 0.36
C HIS A 101 -0.90 -5.20 0.94
N GLU A 102 -0.70 -5.42 2.24
CA GLU A 102 -1.15 -6.65 2.91
C GLU A 102 -2.67 -6.80 2.85
N ILE A 103 -3.44 -5.74 3.17
CA ILE A 103 -4.91 -5.78 3.02
C ILE A 103 -5.28 -6.04 1.55
N ALA A 104 -4.59 -5.40 0.61
CA ALA A 104 -4.84 -5.58 -0.82
C ALA A 104 -4.63 -7.03 -1.26
N ARG A 105 -3.57 -7.69 -0.77
CA ARG A 105 -3.32 -9.12 -1.05
C ARG A 105 -4.49 -9.99 -0.59
N HIS A 106 -4.99 -9.78 0.63
CA HIS A 106 -6.12 -10.56 1.14
C HIS A 106 -7.43 -10.28 0.38
N LEU A 107 -7.68 -9.04 -0.02
CA LEU A 107 -8.84 -8.69 -0.86
C LEU A 107 -8.78 -9.35 -2.24
N LEU A 108 -7.60 -9.35 -2.88
CA LEU A 108 -7.40 -10.01 -4.17
C LEU A 108 -7.64 -11.51 -4.06
N HIS A 109 -7.09 -12.16 -3.03
CA HIS A 109 -7.32 -13.57 -2.80
C HIS A 109 -8.79 -13.91 -2.47
N SER A 110 -9.46 -13.04 -1.72
CA SER A 110 -10.90 -13.17 -1.46
C SER A 110 -11.71 -13.08 -2.76
N ASN A 111 -11.39 -12.15 -3.66
CA ASN A 111 -12.02 -12.05 -4.98
C ASN A 111 -11.82 -13.32 -5.81
N GLU A 112 -10.58 -13.84 -5.88
CA GLU A 112 -10.26 -15.07 -6.59
C GLU A 112 -11.07 -16.26 -6.06
N THR A 113 -11.13 -16.42 -4.74
CA THR A 113 -11.87 -17.51 -4.10
C THR A 113 -13.37 -17.40 -4.34
N LEU A 114 -13.92 -16.18 -4.29
CA LEU A 114 -15.33 -15.90 -4.59
C LEU A 114 -15.64 -16.16 -6.07
N ASP A 115 -14.73 -15.85 -6.99
CA ASP A 115 -14.89 -16.16 -8.42
C ASP A 115 -14.97 -17.66 -8.67
N VAL A 116 -14.02 -18.42 -8.12
CA VAL A 116 -14.05 -19.88 -8.19
C VAL A 116 -15.33 -20.44 -7.58
N THR A 117 -15.81 -19.86 -6.49
CA THR A 117 -17.07 -20.27 -5.84
C THR A 117 -18.27 -19.99 -6.74
N VAL A 118 -18.40 -18.80 -7.33
CA VAL A 118 -19.48 -18.45 -8.26
C VAL A 118 -19.49 -19.42 -9.45
N ASP A 119 -18.33 -19.66 -10.05
CA ASP A 119 -18.20 -20.57 -11.19
C ASP A 119 -18.54 -22.01 -10.82
N THR A 120 -18.17 -22.45 -9.62
CA THR A 120 -18.54 -23.77 -9.09
C THR A 120 -20.05 -23.90 -8.94
N ILE A 121 -20.72 -22.88 -8.36
CA ILE A 121 -22.18 -22.89 -8.22
C ILE A 121 -22.86 -22.92 -9.59
N LYS A 122 -22.40 -22.11 -10.56
CA LYS A 122 -22.91 -22.12 -11.94
C LYS A 122 -22.74 -23.47 -12.61
N ARG A 123 -21.61 -24.14 -12.41
CA ARG A 123 -21.37 -25.50 -12.93
C ARG A 123 -22.30 -26.53 -12.30
N ILE A 124 -22.57 -26.43 -11.01
CA ILE A 124 -23.54 -27.28 -10.31
C ILE A 124 -24.95 -27.07 -10.90
N LEU A 125 -25.38 -25.81 -11.06
CA LEU A 125 -26.65 -25.45 -11.71
C LEU A 125 -26.76 -26.01 -13.14
N ALA A 126 -25.69 -25.91 -13.94
CA ALA A 126 -25.67 -26.40 -15.31
C ALA A 126 -25.62 -27.94 -15.42
N SER A 127 -25.08 -28.62 -14.39
CA SER A 127 -24.98 -30.09 -14.35
C SER A 127 -26.31 -30.75 -13.97
N TYR A 128 -27.22 -29.97 -13.38
CA TYR A 128 -28.49 -30.41 -12.84
C TYR A 128 -29.35 -31.26 -13.80
N PRO A 129 -29.57 -30.85 -15.07
CA PRO A 129 -30.39 -31.64 -15.99
C PRO A 129 -29.70 -32.94 -16.45
N ARG A 130 -28.37 -33.01 -16.33
CA ARG A 130 -27.55 -34.14 -16.81
C ARG A 130 -27.43 -35.26 -15.79
N LEU A 131 -27.46 -34.92 -14.51
CA LEU A 131 -27.26 -35.86 -13.40
C LEU A 131 -28.55 -36.58 -12.97
N LEU A 132 -29.67 -36.29 -13.62
CA LEU A 132 -30.99 -36.78 -13.24
C LEU A 132 -31.70 -37.48 -14.41
N PRO A 133 -32.36 -38.63 -14.14
CA PRO A 133 -33.24 -39.29 -15.10
C PRO A 133 -34.33 -38.32 -15.60
N PRO A 134 -34.79 -38.45 -16.86
CA PRO A 134 -35.82 -37.59 -17.42
C PRO A 134 -37.10 -37.55 -16.58
N GLU A 135 -37.45 -38.67 -15.94
CA GLU A 135 -38.67 -38.86 -15.14
C GLU A 135 -38.72 -37.99 -13.86
N ARG A 136 -37.56 -37.51 -13.37
CA ARG A 136 -37.46 -36.69 -12.14
C ARG A 136 -37.28 -35.19 -12.42
N ARG A 137 -37.32 -34.77 -13.68
CA ARG A 137 -37.03 -33.38 -14.08
C ARG A 137 -38.11 -32.37 -13.69
N ASP A 138 -39.35 -32.82 -13.56
CA ASP A 138 -40.51 -31.97 -13.21
C ASP A 138 -40.88 -32.05 -11.71
N ASP A 139 -40.03 -32.65 -10.88
CA ASP A 139 -40.26 -32.74 -9.44
C ASP A 139 -40.17 -31.35 -8.79
N LEU A 140 -41.17 -30.98 -7.98
CA LEU A 140 -41.19 -29.72 -7.24
C LEU A 140 -39.96 -29.57 -6.32
N ALA A 141 -39.46 -30.67 -5.76
CA ALA A 141 -38.23 -30.68 -4.97
C ALA A 141 -37.02 -30.24 -5.82
N LEU A 142 -37.01 -30.66 -7.08
CA LEU A 142 -35.97 -30.37 -8.04
C LEU A 142 -35.92 -28.87 -8.37
N LEU A 143 -37.08 -28.27 -8.66
CA LEU A 143 -37.23 -26.85 -8.94
C LEU A 143 -36.83 -26.00 -7.74
N ASN A 144 -37.28 -26.38 -6.54
CA ASN A 144 -36.93 -25.68 -5.30
C ASN A 144 -35.41 -25.68 -5.05
N LEU A 145 -34.74 -26.82 -5.27
CA LEU A 145 -33.28 -26.90 -5.15
C LEU A 145 -32.57 -26.03 -6.19
N HIS A 146 -33.06 -25.98 -7.43
CA HIS A 146 -32.54 -25.08 -8.45
C HIS A 146 -32.66 -23.61 -8.02
N ASP A 147 -33.84 -23.19 -7.59
CA ASP A 147 -34.11 -21.81 -7.14
C ASP A 147 -33.25 -21.43 -5.94
N ARG A 148 -33.11 -22.32 -4.95
CA ARG A 148 -32.23 -22.12 -3.79
C ARG A 148 -30.76 -21.98 -4.19
N THR A 149 -30.31 -22.79 -5.15
CA THR A 149 -28.93 -22.75 -5.64
C THR A 149 -28.68 -21.48 -6.47
N SER A 150 -29.67 -21.05 -7.25
CA SER A 150 -29.65 -19.78 -8.00
C SER A 150 -29.62 -18.58 -7.05
N ALA A 151 -30.42 -18.60 -5.98
CA ALA A 151 -30.37 -17.58 -4.93
C ALA A 151 -28.99 -17.54 -4.26
N LEU A 152 -28.39 -18.70 -3.99
CA LEU A 152 -27.04 -18.79 -3.42
C LEU A 152 -25.98 -18.22 -4.37
N GLU A 153 -26.09 -18.45 -5.68
CA GLU A 153 -25.23 -17.82 -6.69
C GLU A 153 -25.31 -16.29 -6.62
N LYS A 154 -26.53 -15.74 -6.53
CA LYS A 154 -26.75 -14.29 -6.43
C LYS A 154 -26.17 -13.72 -5.14
N ASP A 155 -26.32 -14.43 -4.03
CA ASP A 155 -25.75 -14.04 -2.74
C ASP A 155 -24.22 -13.95 -2.80
N VAL A 156 -23.57 -15.01 -3.28
CA VAL A 156 -22.10 -15.04 -3.40
C VAL A 156 -21.61 -14.00 -4.41
N GLN A 157 -22.33 -13.80 -5.51
CA GLN A 157 -22.03 -12.73 -6.46
C GLN A 157 -22.14 -11.33 -5.82
N GLY A 158 -23.09 -11.14 -4.90
CA GLY A 158 -23.22 -9.91 -4.10
C GLY A 158 -22.02 -9.69 -3.17
N ILE A 159 -21.57 -10.75 -2.49
CA ILE A 159 -20.36 -10.71 -1.65
C ILE A 159 -19.13 -10.40 -2.50
N LYS A 160 -18.99 -11.03 -3.67
CA LYS A 160 -17.92 -10.76 -4.63
C LYS A 160 -17.87 -9.29 -5.03
N ARG A 161 -18.98 -8.72 -5.50
CA ARG A 161 -19.05 -7.30 -5.90
C ARG A 161 -18.66 -6.36 -4.75
N ARG A 162 -19.01 -6.71 -3.51
CA ARG A 162 -18.59 -5.95 -2.34
C ARG A 162 -17.08 -6.01 -2.16
N SER A 163 -16.47 -7.19 -2.26
CA SER A 163 -15.02 -7.36 -2.16
C SER A 163 -14.25 -6.64 -3.28
N GLU A 164 -14.77 -6.66 -4.52
CA GLU A 164 -14.23 -5.86 -5.64
C GLU A 164 -14.28 -4.36 -5.35
N SER A 165 -15.41 -3.86 -4.82
CA SER A 165 -15.55 -2.46 -4.42
C SER A 165 -14.55 -2.06 -3.32
N LEU A 166 -14.31 -2.95 -2.34
CA LEU A 166 -13.30 -2.71 -1.30
C LEU A 166 -11.89 -2.67 -1.88
N THR A 167 -11.59 -3.53 -2.85
CA THR A 167 -10.31 -3.55 -3.56
C THR A 167 -10.08 -2.23 -4.28
N GLN A 168 -11.08 -1.72 -5.01
CA GLN A 168 -10.99 -0.44 -5.70
C GLN A 168 -10.82 0.73 -4.74
N ARG A 169 -11.55 0.74 -3.61
CA ARG A 169 -11.42 1.78 -2.58
C ARG A 169 -10.03 1.80 -1.97
N LEU A 170 -9.48 0.63 -1.65
CA LEU A 170 -8.14 0.52 -1.11
C LEU A 170 -7.08 0.96 -2.13
N GLN A 171 -7.23 0.60 -3.40
CA GLN A 171 -6.33 1.04 -4.46
C GLN A 171 -6.34 2.57 -4.61
N ASN A 172 -7.52 3.20 -4.64
CA ASN A 172 -7.64 4.65 -4.68
C ASN A 172 -6.94 5.31 -3.48
N LYS A 173 -7.01 4.69 -2.29
CA LYS A 173 -6.30 5.18 -1.10
C LYS A 173 -4.78 5.03 -1.26
N ILE A 174 -4.29 3.91 -1.77
CA ILE A 174 -2.85 3.70 -2.04
C ILE A 174 -2.33 4.73 -3.04
N ASP A 175 -3.06 4.96 -4.13
CA ASP A 175 -2.69 5.94 -5.16
C ASP A 175 -2.68 7.37 -4.61
N LEU A 176 -3.68 7.73 -3.79
CA LEU A 176 -3.71 9.00 -3.08
C LEU A 176 -2.48 9.15 -2.17
N ALA A 177 -2.11 8.09 -1.44
CA ALA A 177 -0.95 8.11 -0.56
C ALA A 177 0.37 8.35 -1.33
N TYR A 178 0.57 7.68 -2.47
CA TYR A 178 1.72 7.94 -3.33
C TYR A 178 1.76 9.38 -3.85
N ASN A 179 0.60 9.90 -4.30
CA ASN A 179 0.51 11.27 -4.78
C ASN A 179 0.83 12.30 -3.68
N LEU A 180 0.37 12.07 -2.46
CA LEU A 180 0.66 12.95 -1.31
C LEU A 180 2.14 12.93 -0.92
N VAL A 181 2.78 11.75 -0.92
CA VAL A 181 4.23 11.64 -0.68
C VAL A 181 5.01 12.36 -1.78
N ALA A 182 4.69 12.12 -3.05
CA ALA A 182 5.35 12.80 -4.16
C ALA A 182 5.16 14.33 -4.13
N GLN A 183 3.95 14.80 -3.78
CA GLN A 183 3.68 16.23 -3.62
C GLN A 183 4.53 16.84 -2.50
N ARG A 184 4.68 16.13 -1.37
CA ARG A 184 5.52 16.57 -0.25
C ARG A 184 7.00 16.63 -0.64
N ASP A 185 7.52 15.59 -1.29
CA ASP A 185 8.92 15.54 -1.72
C ASP A 185 9.22 16.66 -2.73
N ASN A 186 8.30 16.94 -3.65
CA ASN A 186 8.40 18.07 -4.57
C ASN A 186 8.42 19.42 -3.82
N GLN A 187 7.58 19.61 -2.80
CA GLN A 187 7.60 20.83 -1.99
C GLN A 187 8.92 21.00 -1.24
N ILE A 188 9.45 19.91 -0.66
CA ILE A 188 10.76 19.93 0.03
C ILE A 188 11.86 20.28 -0.97
N MET A 189 11.85 19.68 -2.16
CA MET A 189 12.83 19.96 -3.22
C MET A 189 12.79 21.43 -3.66
N VAL A 190 11.60 22.01 -3.84
CA VAL A 190 11.44 23.43 -4.17
C VAL A 190 12.02 24.31 -3.06
N GLN A 191 11.68 24.03 -1.80
CA GLN A 191 12.23 24.77 -0.65
C GLN A 191 13.76 24.64 -0.55
N MET A 192 14.32 23.45 -0.83
CA MET A 192 15.76 23.25 -0.90
C MET A 192 16.40 24.06 -2.03
N GLY A 193 15.77 24.11 -3.21
CA GLY A 193 16.23 24.92 -4.34
C GLY A 193 16.22 26.41 -4.03
N GLU A 194 15.19 26.91 -3.34
CA GLU A 194 15.12 28.30 -2.88
C GLU A 194 16.21 28.62 -1.86
N ARG A 195 16.42 27.74 -0.86
CA ARG A 195 17.50 27.88 0.12
C ARG A 195 18.88 27.84 -0.53
N ALA A 196 19.10 26.94 -1.48
CA ALA A 196 20.35 26.88 -2.25
C ALA A 196 20.56 28.13 -3.11
N ARG A 197 19.49 28.71 -3.67
CA ARG A 197 19.56 29.99 -4.39
C ARG A 197 19.93 31.16 -3.49
N GLN A 198 19.35 31.22 -2.28
CA GLN A 198 19.71 32.23 -1.28
C GLN A 198 21.16 32.06 -0.82
N ASP A 199 21.60 30.83 -0.58
CA ASP A 199 22.98 30.52 -0.22
C ASP A 199 23.97 30.92 -1.34
N ASN A 200 23.63 30.65 -2.61
CA ASN A 200 24.43 31.10 -3.74
C ASN A 200 24.52 32.63 -3.82
N ASN A 201 23.44 33.36 -3.52
CA ASN A 201 23.48 34.82 -3.46
C ASN A 201 24.38 35.31 -2.31
N ASN A 202 24.32 34.68 -1.14
CA ASN A 202 25.19 34.99 -0.01
C ASN A 202 26.66 34.70 -0.34
N MET A 203 26.95 33.58 -1.01
CA MET A 203 28.30 33.23 -1.44
C MET A 203 28.86 34.24 -2.45
N LYS A 204 28.02 34.68 -3.40
CA LYS A 204 28.38 35.76 -4.33
C LYS A 204 28.68 37.06 -3.58
N LEU A 205 27.88 37.41 -2.58
CA LEU A 205 28.11 38.60 -1.77
C LEU A 205 29.46 38.54 -1.04
N ILE A 206 29.77 37.41 -0.38
CA ILE A 206 31.06 37.21 0.30
C ILE A 206 32.21 37.34 -0.69
N ALA A 207 32.10 36.75 -1.89
CA ALA A 207 33.12 36.86 -2.92
C ALA A 207 33.33 38.32 -3.38
N VAL A 208 32.25 39.09 -3.56
CA VAL A 208 32.32 40.51 -3.91
C VAL A 208 32.99 41.32 -2.78
N VAL A 209 32.61 41.09 -1.53
CA VAL A 209 33.23 41.74 -0.36
C VAL A 209 34.73 41.43 -0.31
N GLY A 210 35.12 40.17 -0.53
CA GLY A 210 36.52 39.76 -0.60
C GLY A 210 37.28 40.47 -1.74
N LEU A 211 36.67 40.59 -2.92
CA LEU A 211 37.28 41.24 -4.08
C LEU A 211 37.56 42.74 -3.85
N VAL A 212 36.75 43.43 -3.04
CA VAL A 212 36.94 44.84 -2.67
C VAL A 212 37.91 45.00 -1.51
N TYR A 213 37.81 44.14 -0.50
CA TYR A 213 38.62 44.24 0.71
C TYR A 213 40.09 43.89 0.46
N LEU A 214 40.37 42.83 -0.31
CA LEU A 214 41.74 42.35 -0.54
C LEU A 214 42.69 43.43 -1.12
N PRO A 215 42.33 44.20 -2.17
CA PRO A 215 43.16 45.31 -2.65
C PRO A 215 43.35 46.42 -1.60
N GLY A 216 42.31 46.75 -0.85
CA GLY A 216 42.37 47.77 0.20
C GLY A 216 43.31 47.38 1.35
N THR A 217 43.20 46.14 1.84
CA THR A 217 44.10 45.60 2.87
C THR A 217 45.52 45.48 2.36
N PHE A 218 45.72 45.11 1.10
CA PHE A 218 47.04 45.08 0.47
C PHE A 218 47.70 46.47 0.49
N VAL A 219 46.99 47.50 0.04
CA VAL A 219 47.49 48.88 0.04
C VAL A 219 47.75 49.38 1.48
N SER A 220 46.82 49.14 2.41
CA SER A 220 46.98 49.51 3.81
C SER A 220 48.19 48.83 4.46
N SER A 221 48.38 47.53 4.19
CA SER A 221 49.55 46.78 4.67
C SER A 221 50.84 47.33 4.06
N LEU A 222 50.83 47.73 2.78
CA LEU A 222 51.99 48.32 2.11
C LEU A 222 52.45 49.62 2.78
N PHE A 223 51.50 50.49 3.16
CA PHE A 223 51.80 51.72 3.90
C PHE A 223 52.12 51.51 5.38
N GLY A 224 51.67 50.41 5.99
CA GLY A 224 51.98 50.07 7.39
C GLY A 224 53.35 49.40 7.59
N MET A 225 54.00 48.95 6.51
CA MET A 225 55.38 48.45 6.59
C MET A 225 56.36 49.61 6.80
N ASN A 226 57.49 49.35 7.47
CA ASN A 226 58.55 50.33 7.77
C ASN A 226 59.28 50.93 6.53
N PHE A 227 58.75 50.75 5.32
CA PHE A 227 59.28 51.36 4.10
C PHE A 227 58.91 52.85 3.97
N PHE A 228 57.85 53.29 4.65
CA PHE A 228 57.36 54.67 4.64
C PHE A 228 57.43 55.26 6.06
N SER A 229 58.16 56.36 6.24
CA SER A 229 58.33 57.01 7.54
C SER A 229 58.11 58.51 7.46
N PHE A 230 57.41 59.05 8.45
CA PHE A 230 57.28 60.49 8.66
C PHE A 230 58.41 60.96 9.58
N VAL A 231 59.30 61.80 9.06
CA VAL A 231 60.41 62.38 9.83
C VAL A 231 60.19 63.89 9.87
N GLU A 232 60.22 64.46 11.07
CA GLU A 232 60.02 65.89 11.31
C GLU A 232 61.38 66.54 11.53
N GLU A 233 61.80 67.37 10.57
CA GLU A 233 63.10 68.05 10.60
C GLU A 233 62.87 69.54 10.35
N ASN A 234 63.24 70.39 11.33
CA ASN A 234 63.04 71.85 11.31
C ASN A 234 61.58 72.31 11.10
N GLY A 235 60.62 71.67 11.78
CA GLY A 235 59.21 72.09 11.74
C GLY A 235 58.48 71.85 10.41
N GLN A 236 59.12 71.14 9.46
CA GLN A 236 58.49 70.67 8.24
C GLN A 236 58.43 69.13 8.22
N GLN A 237 57.23 68.60 8.01
CA GLN A 237 56.97 67.17 7.85
C GLN A 237 57.44 66.73 6.46
N ARG A 238 58.48 65.87 6.37
CA ARG A 238 58.94 65.29 5.09
C ARG A 238 58.57 63.81 5.02
N TRP A 239 57.97 63.43 3.89
CA TRP A 239 57.72 62.03 3.55
C TRP A 239 59.02 61.36 3.08
N GLN A 240 59.50 60.34 3.80
CA GLN A 240 60.65 59.52 3.40
C GLN A 240 60.20 58.11 2.97
N VAL A 241 60.73 57.67 1.83
CA VAL A 241 60.55 56.32 1.27
C VAL A 241 61.91 55.62 1.28
N SER A 242 61.96 54.38 1.76
CA SER A 242 63.19 53.59 1.79
C SER A 242 63.70 53.26 0.38
N GLU A 243 65.01 53.41 0.17
CA GLU A 243 65.69 53.10 -1.11
C GLU A 243 65.57 51.64 -1.54
N LYS A 244 65.19 50.74 -0.61
CA LYS A 244 64.97 49.31 -0.89
C LYS A 244 63.54 48.97 -1.33
N PHE A 245 62.66 49.96 -1.49
CA PHE A 245 61.26 49.76 -1.87
C PHE A 245 61.11 48.97 -3.19
N TRP A 246 62.02 49.16 -4.15
CA TRP A 246 61.99 48.47 -5.45
C TRP A 246 62.07 46.94 -5.34
N LEU A 247 62.63 46.38 -4.26
CA LEU A 247 62.67 44.94 -4.02
C LEU A 247 61.28 44.31 -3.92
N TYR A 248 60.27 45.08 -3.51
CA TYR A 248 58.88 44.65 -3.44
C TYR A 248 58.27 44.37 -4.83
N SER A 249 58.65 45.16 -5.84
CA SER A 249 58.15 45.02 -7.21
C SER A 249 58.84 43.90 -7.99
N VAL A 250 60.06 43.53 -7.60
CA VAL A 250 60.88 42.52 -8.28
C VAL A 250 60.73 41.13 -7.65
N CYS A 251 60.30 41.04 -6.39
CA CYS A 251 60.00 39.77 -5.72
C CYS A 251 58.48 39.59 -5.62
N PRO A 252 57.78 39.14 -6.69
CA PRO A 252 56.41 38.71 -6.53
C PRO A 252 56.43 37.51 -5.57
N SER A 253 55.66 37.58 -4.49
CA SER A 253 55.50 36.44 -3.58
C SER A 253 55.03 35.25 -4.39
N THR A 254 55.93 34.30 -4.62
CA THR A 254 55.62 32.98 -5.14
C THR A 254 54.79 32.29 -4.07
N LYS A 255 53.52 32.04 -4.39
CA LYS A 255 52.76 30.94 -3.82
C LYS A 255 52.57 29.91 -4.91
#